data_AF-A0A524AVN2-F1
#
_entry.id   AF-A0A524AVN2-F1
#
_cell.length_a   1.000
_cell.length_b   1.000
_cell.length_c   1.000
_cell.angle_alpha   90.00
_cell.angle_beta   90.00
_cell.angle_gamma   90.00
#
_symmetry.space_group_name_H-M   'P 1'
#
loop_
_entity.id
_entity.type
_entity.pdbx_description
1 polymer ?
#
loop_
_entity_poly.entity_id
_entity_poly.type
_entity_poly.pdbx_seq_one_letter_code
_entity_poly.pdbx_strand_id
1 'polypeptide(L)'
;MHQPFDFAQDRRLERAWQVRLAHFPMEIEFDNPVDTAVISLTGVQCALDCAHCGGHYLRGMQPIWQARVEGATSCLISGGCDALGRVPVTAHLDRIKAIRQGRVMNWHVGLIGEKEIRTIAPYVDVISFDFVGDDETIREVYGLDLTVEDYVQSYQLLRQHARVLPHITIGLRGGKIGHEHRALEILEELGLEGLVLIVFIPTAGTRYADRQPPEIGQVVDILVQARLRFPDKLLYLGCMRPRGRYRIELDPLAVRAGVNAIVNPAREAVRLAEELGLAIKRGQECCVISY
;
A
#
# COMPACT_ATOMS: atom_id res chain seq x y z
N MET A 1 30.85 0.53 1.85
CA MET A 1 31.03 1.95 2.24
C MET A 1 29.67 2.49 2.61
N HIS A 2 29.37 2.57 3.90
CA HIS A 2 28.19 3.31 4.39
C HIS A 2 28.43 4.78 4.09
N GLN A 3 27.57 5.42 3.29
CA GLN A 3 27.48 6.87 3.36
C GLN A 3 27.05 7.22 4.79
N PRO A 4 27.75 8.12 5.48
CA PRO A 4 27.32 8.54 6.82
C PRO A 4 25.93 9.17 6.68
N PHE A 5 24.96 8.63 7.42
CA PHE A 5 23.64 9.23 7.55
C PHE A 5 23.78 10.69 7.97
N ASP A 6 23.00 11.57 7.34
CA ASP A 6 22.97 13.00 7.66
C ASP A 6 22.48 13.20 9.11
N PHE A 7 23.25 13.92 9.93
CA PHE A 7 22.87 14.30 11.30
C PHE A 7 21.47 14.94 11.38
N ALA A 8 21.02 15.64 10.33
CA ALA A 8 19.67 16.18 10.28
C ALA A 8 18.60 15.09 10.16
N GLN A 9 18.86 14.04 9.38
CA GLN A 9 17.95 12.91 9.21
C GLN A 9 17.84 12.07 10.50
N ASP A 10 18.95 11.84 11.20
CA ASP A 10 18.92 11.14 12.49
C ASP A 10 18.08 11.89 13.54
N ARG A 11 18.16 13.22 13.60
CA ARG A 11 17.29 14.02 14.50
C ARG A 11 15.82 13.92 14.13
N ARG A 12 15.51 13.84 12.84
CA ARG A 12 14.13 13.68 12.35
C ARG A 12 13.56 12.30 12.66
N LEU A 13 14.37 11.24 12.53
CA LEU A 13 14.04 9.88 12.96
C LEU A 13 13.76 9.83 14.46
N GLU A 14 14.62 10.43 15.27
CA GLU A 14 14.41 10.50 16.72
C GLU A 14 13.08 11.20 17.04
N ARG A 15 12.78 12.32 16.37
CA ARG A 15 11.50 13.01 16.57
C ARG A 15 10.30 12.15 16.20
N ALA A 16 10.34 11.43 15.08
CA ALA A 16 9.27 10.52 14.67
C ALA A 16 9.10 9.36 15.66
N TRP A 17 10.21 8.82 16.16
CA TRP A 17 10.21 7.79 17.20
C TRP A 17 9.55 8.28 18.49
N GLN A 18 9.89 9.48 18.97
CA GLN A 18 9.24 10.07 20.15
C GLN A 18 7.74 10.30 19.95
N VAL A 19 7.31 10.73 18.75
CA VAL A 19 5.87 10.84 18.43
C VAL A 19 5.21 9.47 18.49
N ARG A 20 5.84 8.43 17.94
CA ARG A 20 5.32 7.07 18.03
C ARG A 20 5.17 6.61 19.48
N LEU A 21 6.17 6.85 20.33
CA LEU A 21 6.12 6.46 21.75
C LEU A 21 5.01 7.17 22.53
N ALA A 22 4.68 8.41 22.14
CA ALA A 22 3.62 9.18 22.76
C ALA A 22 2.20 8.67 22.41
N HIS A 23 2.03 7.94 21.31
CA HIS A 23 0.71 7.58 20.77
C HIS A 23 0.45 6.07 20.67
N PHE A 24 1.49 5.23 20.70
CA PHE A 24 1.36 3.79 20.51
C PHE A 24 2.09 2.99 21.60
N PRO A 25 1.58 1.79 21.94
CA PRO A 25 2.29 0.88 22.83
C PRO A 25 3.63 0.46 22.23
N MET A 26 4.53 -0.08 23.06
CA MET A 26 5.83 -0.64 22.67
C MET A 26 5.69 -1.97 21.90
N GLU A 27 4.94 -1.93 20.80
CA GLU A 27 4.61 -3.07 19.95
C GLU A 27 4.82 -2.75 18.47
N ILE A 28 5.09 -3.77 17.66
CA ILE A 28 5.13 -3.70 16.20
C ILE A 28 4.60 -5.00 15.61
N GLU A 29 3.91 -4.88 14.49
CA GLU A 29 3.39 -6.02 13.74
C GLU A 29 4.26 -6.38 12.53
N PHE A 30 4.50 -7.67 12.36
CA PHE A 30 5.27 -8.23 11.26
C PHE A 30 4.48 -9.31 10.54
N ASP A 31 3.96 -8.95 9.37
CA ASP A 31 3.05 -9.79 8.60
C ASP A 31 3.77 -10.61 7.55
N ASN A 32 3.38 -11.87 7.43
CA ASN A 32 3.76 -12.71 6.30
C ASN A 32 2.45 -13.27 5.72
N PRO A 33 1.88 -12.65 4.66
CA PRO A 33 0.50 -12.86 4.22
C PRO A 33 0.33 -14.21 3.51
N VAL A 34 0.52 -15.32 4.22
CA VAL A 34 0.41 -16.69 3.71
C VAL A 34 -1.04 -17.20 3.76
N ASP A 35 -1.89 -16.58 4.57
CA ASP A 35 -3.30 -16.95 4.75
C ASP A 35 -4.27 -16.00 4.01
N THR A 36 -3.73 -15.13 3.14
CA THR A 36 -4.51 -14.30 2.21
C THR A 36 -4.47 -14.88 0.80
N ALA A 37 -5.63 -15.29 0.26
CA ALA A 37 -5.76 -15.62 -1.15
C ALA A 37 -5.77 -14.35 -2.01
N VAL A 38 -4.89 -14.26 -3.01
CA VAL A 38 -4.79 -13.10 -3.92
C VAL A 38 -5.52 -13.39 -5.24
N ILE A 39 -6.64 -12.72 -5.47
CA ILE A 39 -7.58 -13.04 -6.53
C ILE A 39 -7.76 -11.86 -7.50
N SER A 40 -7.55 -12.12 -8.79
CA SER A 40 -7.79 -11.16 -9.87
C SER A 40 -9.12 -11.43 -10.57
N LEU A 41 -9.95 -10.39 -10.70
CA LEU A 41 -11.21 -10.41 -11.44
C LEU A 41 -11.01 -10.48 -12.96
N THR A 42 -9.83 -10.10 -13.46
CA THR A 42 -9.51 -10.05 -14.90
C THR A 42 -8.42 -11.04 -15.31
N GLY A 43 -7.96 -11.87 -14.37
CA GLY A 43 -6.73 -12.65 -14.56
C GLY A 43 -5.54 -11.72 -14.76
N VAL A 44 -4.83 -11.86 -15.89
CA VAL A 44 -3.64 -11.05 -16.20
C VAL A 44 -3.92 -9.85 -17.10
N GLN A 45 -5.19 -9.63 -17.48
CA GLN A 45 -5.56 -8.58 -18.43
C GLN A 45 -5.69 -7.23 -17.72
N CYS A 46 -5.03 -6.20 -18.26
CA CYS A 46 -5.12 -4.82 -17.82
C CYS A 46 -5.01 -3.92 -19.06
N ALA A 47 -5.97 -3.02 -19.28
CA ALA A 47 -5.95 -2.11 -20.43
C ALA A 47 -5.04 -0.90 -20.19
N LEU A 48 -4.80 -0.57 -18.92
CA LEU A 48 -4.08 0.65 -18.55
C LEU A 48 -2.58 0.61 -18.83
N ASP A 49 -1.97 -0.58 -18.79
CA ASP A 49 -0.54 -0.79 -19.06
C ASP A 49 0.35 0.25 -18.35
N CYS A 50 0.19 0.42 -17.04
CA CYS A 50 0.87 1.48 -16.29
C CYS A 50 2.40 1.38 -16.42
N ALA A 51 3.09 2.52 -16.45
CA ALA A 51 4.53 2.57 -16.68
C ALA A 51 5.35 1.74 -15.66
N HIS A 52 4.88 1.66 -14.41
CA HIS A 52 5.56 0.99 -13.32
C HIS A 52 5.31 -0.54 -13.24
N CYS A 53 4.18 -1.03 -13.75
CA CYS A 53 3.80 -2.45 -13.62
C CYS A 53 3.46 -3.13 -14.95
N GLY A 54 2.92 -2.43 -15.95
CA GLY A 54 2.50 -3.00 -17.24
C GLY A 54 1.57 -4.21 -17.12
N GLY A 55 0.75 -4.27 -16.06
CA GLY A 55 -0.07 -5.45 -15.71
C GLY A 55 0.71 -6.66 -15.16
N HIS A 56 2.03 -6.57 -15.00
CA HIS A 56 2.90 -7.65 -14.53
C HIS A 56 2.48 -8.18 -13.15
N TYR A 57 2.04 -7.31 -12.25
CA TYR A 57 1.67 -7.69 -10.88
C TYR A 57 0.46 -8.63 -10.83
N LEU A 58 -0.43 -8.58 -11.82
CA LEU A 58 -1.57 -9.49 -11.92
C LEU A 58 -1.15 -10.95 -12.18
N ARG A 59 0.05 -11.19 -12.70
CA ARG A 59 0.57 -12.55 -12.93
C ARG A 59 0.81 -13.31 -11.63
N GLY A 60 0.97 -12.60 -10.51
CA GLY A 60 1.07 -13.18 -9.18
C GLY A 60 -0.29 -13.52 -8.55
N MET A 61 -1.40 -13.21 -9.21
CA MET A 61 -2.75 -13.40 -8.69
C MET A 61 -3.47 -14.57 -9.36
N GLN A 62 -4.32 -15.25 -8.60
CA GLN A 62 -5.19 -16.29 -9.15
C GLN A 62 -6.35 -15.64 -9.89
N PRO A 63 -6.64 -16.02 -11.15
CA PRO A 63 -7.88 -15.56 -11.79
C PRO A 63 -9.09 -16.10 -11.04
N ILE A 64 -10.13 -15.28 -10.84
CA ILE A 64 -11.32 -15.65 -10.05
C ILE A 64 -12.04 -16.91 -10.54
N TRP A 65 -11.94 -17.26 -11.83
CA TRP A 65 -12.53 -18.49 -12.35
C TRP A 65 -11.78 -19.77 -11.91
N GLN A 66 -10.56 -19.64 -11.39
CA GLN A 66 -9.70 -20.73 -10.88
C GLN A 66 -9.26 -20.51 -9.42
N ALA A 67 -9.80 -19.49 -8.76
CA ALA A 67 -9.40 -19.14 -7.39
C ALA A 67 -9.65 -20.32 -6.44
N ARG A 68 -8.63 -20.64 -5.66
CA ARG A 68 -8.66 -21.64 -4.59
C ARG A 68 -8.43 -20.90 -3.29
N VAL A 69 -9.40 -20.99 -2.38
CA VAL A 69 -9.45 -20.21 -1.14
C VAL A 69 -9.52 -21.11 0.10
N GLU A 70 -9.31 -22.42 -0.09
CA GLU A 70 -9.17 -23.39 0.98
C GLU A 70 -7.93 -23.05 1.83
N GLY A 71 -8.13 -22.92 3.15
CA GLY A 71 -7.07 -22.55 4.09
C GLY A 71 -6.84 -21.04 4.24
N ALA A 72 -7.33 -20.20 3.31
CA ALA A 72 -7.21 -18.76 3.43
C ALA A 72 -8.25 -18.19 4.41
N THR A 73 -7.80 -17.43 5.41
CA THR A 73 -8.64 -16.67 6.36
C THR A 73 -9.10 -15.35 5.77
N SER A 74 -8.44 -14.90 4.71
CA SER A 74 -8.72 -13.63 4.05
C SER A 74 -8.51 -13.69 2.53
N CYS A 75 -9.05 -12.70 1.83
CA CYS A 75 -8.90 -12.55 0.39
C CYS A 75 -8.54 -11.11 0.03
N LEU A 76 -7.61 -10.97 -0.92
CA LEU A 76 -7.34 -9.73 -1.63
C LEU A 76 -7.98 -9.81 -3.01
N ILE A 77 -9.07 -9.08 -3.22
CA ILE A 77 -9.74 -8.98 -4.52
C ILE A 77 -9.19 -7.75 -5.26
N SER A 78 -8.72 -7.95 -6.48
CA SER A 78 -8.26 -6.86 -7.36
C SER A 78 -8.48 -7.27 -8.82
N GLY A 79 -7.91 -6.53 -9.77
CA GLY A 79 -7.91 -6.87 -11.18
C GLY A 79 -7.16 -5.81 -11.97
N GLY A 80 -7.00 -6.05 -13.26
CA GLY A 80 -6.53 -5.01 -14.17
C GLY A 80 -7.58 -3.94 -14.38
N CYS A 81 -7.09 -2.72 -14.53
CA CYS A 81 -7.93 -1.56 -14.80
C CYS A 81 -8.33 -1.51 -16.28
N ASP A 82 -9.52 -0.96 -16.53
CA ASP A 82 -9.90 -0.44 -17.83
C ASP A 82 -9.14 0.88 -18.16
N ALA A 83 -9.44 1.47 -19.32
CA ALA A 83 -8.81 2.72 -19.77
C ALA A 83 -9.18 3.94 -18.91
N LEU A 84 -10.14 3.82 -17.98
CA LEU A 84 -10.55 4.86 -17.04
C LEU A 84 -10.00 4.61 -15.63
N GLY A 85 -9.08 3.66 -15.47
CA GLY A 85 -8.48 3.35 -14.17
C GLY A 85 -9.38 2.54 -13.24
N ARG A 86 -10.43 1.90 -13.75
CA ARG A 86 -11.43 1.17 -12.95
C ARG A 86 -11.22 -0.32 -13.03
N VAL A 87 -11.31 -1.01 -11.89
CA VAL A 87 -11.40 -2.47 -11.86
C VAL A 87 -12.85 -2.88 -12.10
N PRO A 88 -13.15 -3.94 -12.88
CA PRO A 88 -14.53 -4.41 -13.11
C PRO A 88 -15.09 -5.13 -11.88
N VAL A 89 -15.25 -4.42 -10.77
CA VAL A 89 -15.56 -4.97 -9.44
C VAL A 89 -16.91 -5.67 -9.35
N THR A 90 -17.84 -5.35 -10.25
CA THR A 90 -19.16 -6.01 -10.32
C THR A 90 -19.14 -7.28 -11.17
N ALA A 91 -17.99 -7.67 -11.71
CA ALA A 91 -17.85 -8.95 -12.39
C ALA A 91 -17.86 -10.10 -11.38
N HIS A 92 -18.41 -11.25 -11.78
CA HIS A 92 -18.32 -12.50 -11.02
C HIS A 92 -18.90 -12.46 -9.58
N LEU A 93 -19.90 -11.61 -9.31
CA LEU A 93 -20.48 -11.44 -7.96
C LEU A 93 -20.94 -12.76 -7.31
N ASP A 94 -21.47 -13.70 -8.09
CA ASP A 94 -21.87 -15.03 -7.56
C ASP A 94 -20.68 -15.80 -6.98
N ARG A 95 -19.51 -15.71 -7.63
CA ARG A 95 -18.26 -16.33 -7.13
C ARG A 95 -17.73 -15.59 -5.92
N ILE A 96 -17.76 -14.26 -5.94
CA ILE A 96 -17.38 -13.43 -4.78
C ILE A 96 -18.23 -13.78 -3.56
N LYS A 97 -19.54 -13.93 -3.73
CA LYS A 97 -20.47 -14.33 -2.67
C LYS A 97 -20.10 -15.69 -2.08
N ALA A 98 -19.68 -16.65 -2.91
CA ALA A 98 -19.21 -17.95 -2.45
C ALA A 98 -17.87 -17.86 -1.69
N ILE A 99 -16.91 -17.08 -2.23
CA ILE A 99 -15.58 -16.89 -1.63
C ILE A 99 -15.65 -16.21 -0.26
N ARG A 100 -16.51 -15.19 -0.11
CA ARG A 100 -16.61 -14.38 1.11
C ARG A 100 -16.90 -15.17 2.38
N GLN A 101 -17.58 -16.30 2.29
CA GLN A 101 -18.06 -17.02 3.48
C GLN A 101 -16.91 -17.34 4.45
N GLY A 102 -16.97 -16.74 5.65
CA GLY A 102 -15.99 -16.93 6.72
C GLY A 102 -14.63 -16.26 6.50
N ARG A 103 -14.52 -15.30 5.57
CA ARG A 103 -13.25 -14.64 5.22
C ARG A 103 -13.35 -13.12 5.28
N VAL A 104 -12.24 -12.49 5.66
CA VAL A 104 -12.07 -11.03 5.54
C VAL A 104 -11.73 -10.67 4.10
N MET A 105 -12.43 -9.69 3.55
CA MET A 105 -12.35 -9.29 2.15
C MET A 105 -11.72 -7.90 2.02
N ASN A 106 -10.45 -7.86 1.62
CA ASN A 106 -9.75 -6.65 1.20
C ASN A 106 -9.91 -6.46 -0.32
N TRP A 107 -10.19 -5.25 -0.77
CA TRP A 107 -10.37 -4.92 -2.17
C TRP A 107 -9.44 -3.80 -2.65
N HIS A 108 -8.81 -3.98 -3.80
CA HIS A 108 -8.32 -2.87 -4.63
C HIS A 108 -9.31 -2.69 -5.77
N VAL A 109 -9.94 -1.52 -5.83
CA VAL A 109 -11.05 -1.25 -6.75
C VAL A 109 -10.68 -0.30 -7.89
N GLY A 110 -9.48 0.29 -7.84
CA GLY A 110 -9.12 1.40 -8.72
C GLY A 110 -10.04 2.60 -8.47
N LEU A 111 -10.27 3.40 -9.51
CA LEU A 111 -11.33 4.40 -9.49
C LEU A 111 -12.69 3.73 -9.66
N ILE A 112 -13.73 4.31 -9.07
CA ILE A 112 -15.03 3.64 -8.96
C ILE A 112 -16.19 4.64 -8.90
N GLY A 113 -17.34 4.24 -9.44
CA GLY A 113 -18.59 5.01 -9.35
C GLY A 113 -19.49 4.56 -8.21
N GLU A 114 -20.46 5.40 -7.86
CA GLU A 114 -21.44 5.17 -6.79
C GLU A 114 -22.20 3.85 -6.96
N LYS A 115 -22.59 3.53 -8.19
CA LYS A 115 -23.36 2.32 -8.49
C LYS A 115 -22.52 1.07 -8.20
N GLU A 116 -21.27 1.07 -8.62
CA GLU A 116 -20.35 -0.06 -8.47
C GLU A 116 -20.04 -0.29 -6.98
N ILE A 117 -19.68 0.76 -6.22
CA ILE A 117 -19.36 0.61 -4.80
C ILE A 117 -20.57 0.12 -4.00
N ARG A 118 -21.78 0.66 -4.24
CA ARG A 118 -23.02 0.18 -3.60
C ARG A 118 -23.28 -1.29 -3.90
N THR A 119 -22.97 -1.74 -5.11
CA THR A 119 -23.17 -3.12 -5.52
C THR A 119 -22.23 -4.07 -4.78
N ILE A 120 -20.97 -3.66 -4.57
CA ILE A 120 -19.98 -4.51 -3.91
C ILE A 120 -19.93 -4.36 -2.38
N ALA A 121 -20.48 -3.29 -1.80
CA ALA A 121 -20.39 -2.99 -0.37
C ALA A 121 -20.71 -4.18 0.56
N PRO A 122 -21.72 -5.05 0.29
CA PRO A 122 -21.98 -6.23 1.12
C PRO A 122 -20.84 -7.27 1.14
N TYR A 123 -19.88 -7.15 0.23
CA TYR A 123 -18.76 -8.09 0.03
C TYR A 123 -17.39 -7.52 0.41
N VAL A 124 -17.36 -6.30 0.95
CA VAL A 124 -16.14 -5.56 1.26
C VAL A 124 -16.05 -5.39 2.77
N ASP A 125 -14.92 -5.77 3.37
CA ASP A 125 -14.62 -5.42 4.77
C ASP A 125 -13.64 -4.25 4.84
N VAL A 126 -12.70 -4.17 3.89
CA VAL A 126 -11.74 -3.07 3.78
C VAL A 126 -11.35 -2.82 2.33
N ILE A 127 -11.07 -1.57 2.00
CA ILE A 127 -10.58 -1.15 0.68
C ILE A 127 -9.16 -0.61 0.82
N SER A 128 -8.26 -1.18 0.04
CA SER A 128 -6.92 -0.66 -0.21
C SER A 128 -6.99 0.24 -1.44
N PHE A 129 -6.82 1.55 -1.26
CA PHE A 129 -6.98 2.54 -2.32
C PHE A 129 -5.67 3.23 -2.65
N ASP A 130 -5.15 3.04 -3.86
CA ASP A 130 -3.94 3.72 -4.33
C ASP A 130 -4.23 5.21 -4.54
N PHE A 131 -3.63 6.07 -3.72
CA PHE A 131 -3.84 7.51 -3.72
C PHE A 131 -2.62 8.22 -4.32
N VAL A 132 -2.86 9.12 -5.29
CA VAL A 132 -1.81 9.89 -5.99
C VAL A 132 -2.04 11.37 -5.82
N GLY A 133 -0.99 12.11 -5.47
CA GLY A 133 -1.07 13.51 -5.07
C GLY A 133 -0.74 14.55 -6.15
N ASP A 134 -0.40 14.16 -7.37
CA ASP A 134 -0.21 15.11 -8.49
C ASP A 134 -0.67 14.56 -9.85
N ASP A 135 -1.11 15.48 -10.72
CA ASP A 135 -1.66 15.18 -12.04
C ASP A 135 -0.59 14.63 -12.99
N GLU A 136 0.66 15.07 -12.85
CA GLU A 136 1.75 14.61 -13.70
C GLU A 136 2.06 13.12 -13.47
N THR A 137 1.99 12.64 -12.24
CA THR A 137 2.16 11.23 -11.91
C THR A 137 0.99 10.41 -12.43
N ILE A 138 -0.25 10.89 -12.30
CA ILE A 138 -1.45 10.23 -12.85
C ILE A 138 -1.30 10.09 -14.37
N ARG A 139 -0.96 11.18 -15.06
CA ARG A 139 -0.82 11.20 -16.51
C ARG A 139 0.36 10.37 -17.02
N GLU A 140 1.55 10.50 -16.42
CA GLU A 140 2.75 9.80 -16.91
C GLU A 140 2.73 8.31 -16.57
N VAL A 141 2.36 7.97 -15.33
CA VAL A 141 2.47 6.60 -14.84
C VAL A 141 1.27 5.77 -15.29
N TYR A 142 0.06 6.29 -15.14
CA TYR A 142 -1.15 5.55 -15.48
C TYR A 142 -1.64 5.83 -16.90
N GLY A 143 -1.24 6.93 -17.53
CA GLY A 143 -1.77 7.31 -18.85
C GLY A 143 -3.21 7.80 -18.79
N LEU A 144 -3.68 8.23 -17.61
CA LEU A 144 -5.03 8.70 -17.39
C LEU A 144 -5.09 10.22 -17.60
N ASP A 145 -6.10 10.67 -18.33
CA ASP A 145 -6.47 12.09 -18.41
C ASP A 145 -7.40 12.45 -17.26
N LEU A 146 -6.86 12.32 -16.04
CA LEU A 146 -7.52 12.57 -14.77
C LEU A 146 -6.64 13.46 -13.89
N THR A 147 -7.25 13.95 -12.82
CA THR A 147 -6.64 14.87 -11.86
C THR A 147 -6.64 14.27 -10.46
N VAL A 148 -5.89 14.89 -9.55
CA VAL A 148 -5.92 14.57 -8.12
C VAL A 148 -7.34 14.66 -7.54
N GLU A 149 -8.18 15.56 -8.07
CA GLU A 149 -9.57 15.72 -7.63
C GLU A 149 -10.39 14.43 -7.88
N ASP A 150 -10.12 13.68 -8.96
CA ASP A 150 -10.79 12.40 -9.22
C ASP A 150 -10.45 11.33 -8.17
N TYR A 151 -9.22 11.37 -7.65
CA TYR A 151 -8.77 10.50 -6.54
C TYR A 151 -9.38 10.94 -5.21
N VAL A 152 -9.48 12.26 -4.97
CA VAL A 152 -10.17 12.83 -3.79
C VAL A 152 -11.64 12.40 -3.75
N GLN A 153 -12.35 12.57 -4.87
CA GLN A 153 -13.75 12.22 -4.99
C GLN A 153 -13.96 10.71 -4.82
N SER A 154 -13.10 9.90 -5.43
CA SER A 154 -13.14 8.45 -5.26
C SER A 154 -12.89 8.04 -3.81
N TYR A 155 -11.88 8.62 -3.14
CA TYR A 155 -11.60 8.33 -1.74
C TYR A 155 -12.76 8.69 -0.81
N GLN A 156 -13.33 9.88 -0.98
CA GLN A 156 -14.50 10.32 -0.22
C GLN A 156 -15.71 9.41 -0.45
N LEU A 157 -15.97 9.04 -1.71
CA LEU A 157 -17.03 8.11 -2.06
C LEU A 157 -16.84 6.76 -1.38
N LEU A 158 -15.66 6.16 -1.48
CA LEU A 158 -15.36 4.87 -0.89
C LEU A 158 -15.59 4.84 0.62
N ARG A 159 -15.20 5.91 1.32
CA ARG A 159 -15.38 6.05 2.78
C ARG A 159 -16.83 6.14 3.23
N GLN A 160 -17.76 6.45 2.34
CA GLN A 160 -19.18 6.43 2.67
C GLN A 160 -19.74 5.00 2.76
N HIS A 161 -19.04 4.02 2.18
CA HIS A 161 -19.53 2.64 2.02
C HIS A 161 -18.67 1.58 2.68
N ALA A 162 -17.39 1.84 2.94
CA ALA A 162 -16.47 0.89 3.56
C ALA A 162 -15.32 1.60 4.30
N ARG A 163 -14.61 0.83 5.15
CA ARG A 163 -13.30 1.24 5.69
C ARG A 163 -12.29 1.32 4.55
N VAL A 164 -11.54 2.42 4.48
CA VAL A 164 -10.56 2.66 3.40
C VAL A 164 -9.19 2.98 3.97
N LEU A 165 -8.19 2.20 3.58
CA LEU A 165 -6.79 2.46 3.89
C LEU A 165 -6.09 2.97 2.61
N PRO A 166 -5.79 4.28 2.50
CA PRO A 166 -5.03 4.80 1.40
C PRO A 166 -3.64 4.15 1.33
N HIS A 167 -3.19 3.93 0.11
CA HIS A 167 -1.87 3.42 -0.24
C HIS A 167 -1.12 4.49 -1.03
N ILE A 168 0.03 4.93 -0.53
CA ILE A 168 0.91 5.86 -1.27
C ILE A 168 2.13 5.08 -1.74
N THR A 169 2.36 5.06 -3.06
CA THR A 169 3.59 4.52 -3.64
C THR A 169 4.67 5.58 -3.70
N ILE A 170 5.66 5.48 -2.83
CA ILE A 170 6.81 6.37 -2.77
C ILE A 170 7.70 6.12 -4.01
N GLY A 171 8.00 7.19 -4.74
CA GLY A 171 8.74 7.17 -5.99
C GLY A 171 7.94 6.65 -7.18
N LEU A 172 6.60 6.68 -7.15
CA LEU A 172 5.75 6.08 -8.18
C LEU A 172 6.14 6.50 -9.62
N ARG A 173 6.51 7.77 -9.79
CA ARG A 173 6.98 8.33 -11.07
C ARG A 173 8.46 8.03 -11.30
N GLY A 174 8.78 6.75 -11.45
CA GLY A 174 10.10 6.26 -11.86
C GLY A 174 11.22 6.57 -10.87
N GLY A 175 10.92 6.52 -9.57
CA GLY A 175 11.85 6.77 -8.47
C GLY A 175 11.90 8.21 -7.98
N LYS A 176 11.19 9.14 -8.62
CA LYS A 176 11.17 10.55 -8.23
C LYS A 176 10.14 10.80 -7.14
N ILE A 177 10.55 11.47 -6.08
CA ILE A 177 9.65 12.05 -5.08
C ILE A 177 8.93 13.28 -5.68
N GLY A 178 7.66 13.44 -5.35
CA GLY A 178 6.84 14.59 -5.71
C GLY A 178 5.43 14.45 -5.15
N HIS A 179 4.66 13.54 -5.73
CA HIS A 179 3.23 13.37 -5.43
C HIS A 179 2.95 13.01 -3.97
N GLU A 180 3.90 12.39 -3.27
CA GLU A 180 3.74 11.92 -1.90
C GLU A 180 3.45 13.07 -0.93
N HIS A 181 4.13 14.21 -1.08
CA HIS A 181 3.94 15.34 -0.17
C HIS A 181 2.52 15.88 -0.23
N ARG A 182 2.01 16.10 -1.45
CA ARG A 182 0.66 16.59 -1.67
C ARG A 182 -0.39 15.54 -1.29
N ALA A 183 -0.11 14.25 -1.52
CA ALA A 183 -0.98 13.17 -1.07
C ALA A 183 -1.12 13.14 0.46
N LEU A 184 -0.02 13.30 1.21
CA LEU A 184 -0.06 13.36 2.67
C LEU A 184 -0.87 14.59 3.17
N GLU A 185 -0.70 15.76 2.55
CA GLU A 185 -1.47 16.97 2.89
C GLU A 185 -2.97 16.78 2.68
N ILE A 186 -3.37 16.25 1.53
CA ILE A 186 -4.77 16.02 1.21
C ILE A 186 -5.39 15.00 2.17
N LEU A 187 -4.67 13.90 2.45
CA LEU A 187 -5.17 12.88 3.37
C LEU A 187 -5.22 13.35 4.83
N GLU A 188 -4.40 14.32 5.23
CA GLU A 188 -4.49 15.02 6.52
C GLU A 188 -5.78 15.85 6.60
N GLU A 189 -6.12 16.58 5.54
CA GLU A 189 -7.36 17.37 5.47
C GLU A 189 -8.62 16.48 5.44
N LEU A 190 -8.59 15.38 4.68
CA LEU A 190 -9.72 14.46 4.55
C LEU A 190 -9.87 13.52 5.75
N GLY A 191 -8.78 13.25 6.46
CA GLY A 191 -8.67 12.26 7.51
C GLY A 191 -8.61 10.82 6.99
N LEU A 192 -7.96 9.94 7.77
CA LEU A 192 -7.74 8.53 7.47
C LEU A 192 -7.72 7.68 8.75
N GLU A 193 -8.01 6.39 8.62
CA GLU A 193 -7.93 5.43 9.74
C GLU A 193 -6.53 4.80 9.88
N GLY A 194 -5.83 4.66 8.76
CA GLY A 194 -4.46 4.17 8.69
C GLY A 194 -3.90 4.42 7.29
N LEU A 195 -2.58 4.40 7.14
CA LEU A 195 -1.90 4.72 5.88
C LEU A 195 -0.88 3.63 5.55
N VAL A 196 -0.97 3.09 4.34
CA VAL A 196 0.00 2.13 3.82
C VAL A 196 0.96 2.85 2.89
N LEU A 197 2.25 2.68 3.15
CA LEU A 197 3.34 3.24 2.35
C LEU A 197 4.04 2.06 1.65
N ILE A 198 4.12 2.14 0.33
CA ILE A 198 4.85 1.18 -0.51
C ILE A 198 5.90 1.94 -1.32
N VAL A 199 6.84 1.22 -1.94
CA VAL A 199 7.96 1.82 -2.66
C VAL A 199 8.00 1.29 -4.09
N PHE A 200 8.19 2.20 -5.04
CA PHE A 200 8.35 1.87 -6.45
C PHE A 200 9.43 0.80 -6.68
N ILE A 201 9.10 -0.18 -7.52
CA ILE A 201 10.00 -1.25 -7.97
C ILE A 201 10.20 -1.08 -9.48
N PRO A 202 11.44 -0.97 -9.99
CA PRO A 202 11.72 -0.99 -11.42
C PRO A 202 11.45 -2.39 -11.98
N THR A 203 10.21 -2.62 -12.39
CA THR A 203 9.71 -3.94 -12.78
C THR A 203 10.23 -4.29 -14.17
N ALA A 204 10.91 -5.42 -14.29
CA ALA A 204 11.47 -5.87 -15.56
C ALA A 204 10.37 -6.03 -16.64
N GLY A 205 10.65 -5.53 -17.84
CA GLY A 205 9.72 -5.58 -18.97
C GLY A 205 8.62 -4.51 -18.95
N THR A 206 8.71 -3.50 -18.07
CA THR A 206 7.81 -2.34 -18.04
C THR A 206 8.49 -1.09 -18.60
N ARG A 207 7.73 -0.01 -18.84
CA ARG A 207 8.30 1.28 -19.29
C ARG A 207 9.28 1.89 -18.29
N TYR A 208 9.21 1.50 -17.02
CA TYR A 208 10.15 1.94 -15.98
C TYR A 208 11.17 0.87 -15.56
N ALA A 209 11.38 -0.17 -16.38
CA ALA A 209 12.33 -1.24 -16.07
C ALA A 209 13.78 -0.76 -15.87
N ASP A 210 14.17 0.34 -16.52
CA ASP A 210 15.51 0.95 -16.48
C ASP A 210 15.65 2.06 -15.44
N ARG A 211 14.57 2.39 -14.72
CA ARG A 211 14.56 3.40 -13.66
C ARG A 211 15.18 2.85 -12.38
N GLN A 212 15.52 3.75 -11.46
CA GLN A 212 15.99 3.38 -10.13
C GLN A 212 14.86 3.60 -9.11
N PRO A 213 14.79 2.81 -8.03
CA PRO A 213 13.94 3.14 -6.90
C PRO A 213 14.38 4.46 -6.25
N PRO A 214 13.51 5.14 -5.49
CA PRO A 214 13.92 6.33 -4.73
C PRO A 214 15.04 5.97 -3.74
N GLU A 215 15.93 6.92 -3.47
CA GLU A 215 17.00 6.73 -2.49
C GLU A 215 16.43 6.45 -1.10
N ILE A 216 17.10 5.60 -0.31
CA ILE A 216 16.60 5.17 1.02
C ILE A 216 16.29 6.36 1.92
N GLY A 217 17.19 7.37 1.93
CA GLY A 217 16.98 8.59 2.72
C GLY A 217 15.72 9.36 2.33
N GLN A 218 15.37 9.39 1.04
CA GLN A 218 14.15 10.04 0.57
C GLN A 218 12.89 9.29 1.05
N VAL A 219 12.92 7.96 1.00
CA VAL A 219 11.82 7.14 1.52
C VAL A 219 11.64 7.33 3.02
N VAL A 220 12.74 7.30 3.78
CA VAL A 220 12.73 7.54 5.24
C VAL A 220 12.16 8.91 5.56
N ASP A 221 12.50 9.94 4.79
CA ASP A 221 11.96 11.28 4.97
C ASP A 221 10.44 11.34 4.80
N ILE A 222 9.88 10.59 3.84
CA ILE A 222 8.43 10.47 3.68
C ILE A 222 7.79 9.70 4.84
N LEU A 223 8.40 8.59 5.29
CA LEU A 223 7.91 7.83 6.46
C LEU A 223 7.87 8.70 7.72
N VAL A 224 8.93 9.48 7.96
CA VAL A 224 8.99 10.45 9.05
C VAL A 224 7.89 11.50 8.90
N GLN A 225 7.72 12.09 7.72
CA GLN A 225 6.65 13.07 7.49
C GLN A 225 5.27 12.48 7.77
N ALA A 226 5.01 11.25 7.34
CA ALA A 226 3.77 10.55 7.63
C ALA A 226 3.57 10.39 9.15
N ARG A 227 4.56 9.93 9.91
CA ARG A 227 4.44 9.82 11.38
C ARG A 227 4.19 11.17 12.06
N LEU A 228 4.84 12.23 11.60
CA LEU A 228 4.66 13.56 12.21
C LEU A 228 3.28 14.17 11.91
N ARG A 229 2.74 13.95 10.71
CA ARG A 229 1.39 14.43 10.31
C ARG A 229 0.26 13.57 10.89
N PHE A 230 0.51 12.27 11.02
CA PHE A 230 -0.46 11.28 11.51
C PHE A 230 0.02 10.66 12.83
N PRO A 231 0.12 11.45 13.92
CA PRO A 231 0.74 11.00 15.15
C PRO A 231 0.01 9.83 15.80
N ASP A 232 -1.31 9.75 15.63
CA ASP A 232 -2.22 8.77 16.24
C ASP A 232 -2.77 7.74 15.25
N LYS A 233 -2.31 7.71 13.99
CA LYS A 233 -2.79 6.76 12.97
C LYS A 233 -1.80 5.62 12.76
N LEU A 234 -2.33 4.45 12.41
CA LEU A 234 -1.53 3.27 12.09
C LEU A 234 -0.82 3.48 10.75
N LEU A 235 0.50 3.31 10.75
CA LEU A 235 1.34 3.40 9.56
C LEU A 235 1.93 2.04 9.22
N TYR A 236 1.79 1.63 7.97
CA TYR A 236 2.25 0.34 7.49
C TYR A 236 3.31 0.54 6.42
N LEU A 237 4.43 -0.19 6.51
CA LEU A 237 5.31 -0.41 5.36
C LEU A 237 4.82 -1.66 4.62
N GLY A 238 4.11 -1.44 3.52
CA GLY A 238 3.45 -2.49 2.73
C GLY A 238 4.42 -3.41 1.98
N CYS A 239 3.86 -4.44 1.33
CA CYS A 239 4.64 -5.54 0.74
C CYS A 239 5.49 -5.12 -0.49
N MET A 240 5.03 -4.13 -1.25
CA MET A 240 5.68 -3.66 -2.46
C MET A 240 6.82 -2.69 -2.11
N ARG A 241 8.04 -3.18 -2.26
CA ARG A 241 9.30 -2.41 -2.23
C ARG A 241 10.43 -3.26 -2.80
N PRO A 242 11.51 -2.67 -3.36
CA PRO A 242 12.61 -3.42 -3.95
C PRO A 242 13.17 -4.47 -2.97
N ARG A 243 13.53 -5.64 -3.50
CA ARG A 243 14.05 -6.77 -2.72
C ARG A 243 15.56 -6.61 -2.44
N GLY A 244 16.15 -7.58 -1.73
CA GLY A 244 17.59 -7.65 -1.52
C GLY A 244 18.10 -6.53 -0.63
N ARG A 245 19.26 -5.95 -1.00
CA ARG A 245 19.95 -4.93 -0.19
C ARG A 245 19.05 -3.75 0.16
N TYR A 246 18.25 -3.28 -0.78
CA TYR A 246 17.36 -2.13 -0.57
C TYR A 246 16.41 -2.36 0.63
N ARG A 247 15.77 -3.54 0.69
CA ARG A 247 14.87 -3.90 1.80
C ARG A 247 15.60 -4.06 3.13
N ILE A 248 16.78 -4.69 3.09
CA ILE A 248 17.64 -4.88 4.27
C ILE A 248 18.03 -3.54 4.90
N GLU A 249 18.26 -2.52 4.07
CA GLU A 249 18.65 -1.17 4.50
C GLU A 249 17.42 -0.33 4.92
N LEU A 250 16.29 -0.43 4.21
CA LEU A 250 15.08 0.36 4.47
C LEU A 250 14.31 -0.09 5.72
N ASP A 251 14.03 -1.38 5.86
CA ASP A 251 13.06 -1.86 6.86
C ASP A 251 13.45 -1.49 8.31
N PRO A 252 14.73 -1.58 8.75
CA PRO A 252 15.12 -1.13 10.09
C PRO A 252 14.91 0.38 10.28
N LEU A 253 15.15 1.18 9.24
CA LEU A 253 14.92 2.63 9.29
C LEU A 253 13.43 2.95 9.35
N ALA A 254 12.57 2.14 8.73
CA ALA A 254 11.12 2.27 8.87
C ALA A 254 10.67 2.02 10.31
N VAL A 255 11.25 1.03 11.00
CA VAL A 255 11.01 0.82 12.45
C VAL A 255 11.36 2.10 13.23
N ARG A 256 12.55 2.68 12.99
CA ARG A 256 12.97 3.95 13.63
C ARG A 256 12.08 5.14 13.25
N ALA A 257 11.57 5.17 12.02
CA ALA A 257 10.61 6.18 11.57
C ALA A 257 9.23 6.04 12.24
N GLY A 258 9.02 4.97 13.02
CA GLY A 258 7.85 4.77 13.85
C GLY A 258 6.67 4.15 13.10
N VAL A 259 6.90 3.35 12.06
CA VAL A 259 5.82 2.54 11.47
C VAL A 259 5.30 1.53 12.49
N ASN A 260 4.01 1.21 12.42
CA ASN A 260 3.36 0.26 13.33
C ASN A 260 3.44 -1.19 12.82
N ALA A 261 3.58 -1.36 11.51
CA ALA A 261 3.62 -2.69 10.91
C ALA A 261 4.51 -2.73 9.67
N ILE A 262 5.12 -3.88 9.39
CA ILE A 262 5.90 -4.15 8.17
C ILE A 262 5.50 -5.50 7.59
N VAL A 263 5.11 -5.50 6.31
CA VAL A 263 4.81 -6.74 5.58
C VAL A 263 6.07 -7.33 4.97
N ASN A 264 6.25 -8.64 5.14
CA ASN A 264 7.43 -9.40 4.72
C ASN A 264 8.74 -8.73 5.17
N PRO A 265 8.95 -8.54 6.48
CA PRO A 265 10.07 -7.75 7.00
C PRO A 265 11.42 -8.43 6.75
N ALA A 266 12.45 -7.63 6.52
CA ALA A 266 13.83 -8.07 6.58
C ALA A 266 14.20 -8.53 8.01
N ARG A 267 15.14 -9.48 8.12
CA ARG A 267 15.60 -9.99 9.42
C ARG A 267 16.21 -8.88 10.29
N GLU A 268 16.83 -7.91 9.65
CA GLU A 268 17.46 -6.75 10.26
C GLU A 268 16.43 -5.86 10.96
N ALA A 269 15.23 -5.71 10.40
CA ALA A 269 14.16 -4.95 11.04
C ALA A 269 13.58 -5.70 12.26
N VAL A 270 13.49 -7.02 12.18
CA VAL A 270 13.10 -7.88 13.30
C VAL A 270 14.09 -7.73 14.45
N ARG A 271 15.40 -7.85 14.17
CA ARG A 271 16.46 -7.67 15.18
C ARG A 271 16.43 -6.28 15.81
N LEU A 272 16.31 -5.23 14.99
CA LEU A 272 16.26 -3.87 15.51
C LEU A 272 15.03 -3.65 16.39
N ALA A 273 13.88 -4.22 16.04
CA ALA A 273 12.68 -4.14 16.87
C ALA A 273 12.91 -4.80 18.24
N GLU A 274 13.56 -5.97 18.29
CA GLU A 274 13.94 -6.65 19.53
C GLU A 274 14.93 -5.81 20.35
N GLU A 275 15.96 -5.23 19.72
CA GLU A 275 16.94 -4.34 20.36
C GLU A 275 16.30 -3.09 20.96
N LEU A 276 15.27 -2.54 20.30
CA LEU A 276 14.48 -1.40 20.78
C LEU A 276 13.46 -1.80 21.87
N GLY A 277 13.32 -3.09 22.19
CA GLY A 277 12.39 -3.59 23.20
C GLY A 277 10.92 -3.61 22.75
N LEU A 278 10.67 -3.70 21.45
CA LEU A 278 9.31 -3.84 20.91
C LEU A 278 8.80 -5.27 21.08
N ALA A 279 7.57 -5.40 21.58
CA ALA A 279 6.85 -6.66 21.53
C ALA A 279 6.38 -6.92 20.08
N ILE A 280 6.89 -7.99 19.48
CA ILE A 280 6.59 -8.36 18.08
C ILE A 280 5.30 -9.18 18.03
N LYS A 281 4.30 -8.65 17.33
CA LYS A 281 3.10 -9.37 16.91
C LYS A 281 3.31 -9.92 15.50
N ARG A 282 2.87 -11.15 15.24
CA ARG A 282 3.01 -11.80 13.92
C ARG A 282 1.63 -12.04 13.33
N GLY A 283 1.33 -11.38 12.22
CA GLY A 283 0.15 -11.62 11.40
C GLY A 283 0.44 -12.54 10.21
N GLN A 284 -0.60 -13.21 9.71
CA GLN A 284 -0.53 -14.08 8.53
C GLN A 284 -1.43 -13.59 7.38
N GLU A 285 -2.09 -12.46 7.57
CA GLU A 285 -2.92 -11.76 6.61
C GLU A 285 -2.22 -10.55 5.97
N CYS A 286 -2.87 -9.93 4.98
CA CYS A 286 -2.42 -8.69 4.34
C CYS A 286 -2.48 -7.48 5.29
N CYS A 287 -1.63 -6.47 5.08
CA CYS A 287 -1.41 -5.31 5.96
C CYS A 287 -2.65 -4.54 6.44
N VAL A 288 -3.78 -4.61 5.73
CA VAL A 288 -4.98 -3.84 6.08
C VAL A 288 -5.99 -4.63 6.90
N ILE A 289 -5.70 -5.91 7.17
CA ILE A 289 -6.60 -6.85 7.83
C ILE A 289 -6.31 -6.91 9.33
N SER A 290 -5.07 -6.65 9.75
CA SER A 290 -4.65 -6.73 11.15
C SER A 290 -5.30 -5.68 12.06
N TYR A 291 -5.55 -6.09 13.32
CA TYR A 291 -6.33 -5.37 14.34
C TYR A 291 -5.49 -4.97 15.55
#